data_AF-A0A7Y2VQR8-F1
#
_entry.id   AF-A0A7Y2VQR8-F1
#
_cell.length_a   1.000
_cell.length_b   1.000
_cell.length_c   1.000
_cell.angle_alpha   90.00
_cell.angle_beta   90.00
_cell.angle_gamma   90.00
#
_symmetry.space_group_name_H-M   'P 1'
#
loop_
_entity.id
_entity.type
_entity.pdbx_description
1 polymer ?
#
loop_
_entity_poly.entity_id
_entity_poly.type
_entity_poly.pdbx_seq_one_letter_code
_entity_poly.pdbx_strand_id
1 'polypeptide(L)' 'LKHHVTPGNYSKDFLKKFKKLGQANDQNTTVEVKGDDVFVGGAKIIASVEAGNGIVHVVDKVILPPSEE' A
#
# COMPACT_ATOMS: atom_id res chain seq x y z
N LEU A 1 7.62 -8.98 5.24
CA LEU A 1 7.47 -7.60 5.78
C LEU A 1 7.96 -6.50 4.84
N LYS A 2 9.12 -6.64 4.17
CA LYS A 2 9.60 -5.56 3.28
C LYS A 2 8.64 -5.23 2.11
N HIS A 3 7.76 -6.17 1.73
CA HIS A 3 6.66 -5.99 0.77
C HIS A 3 5.39 -5.31 1.36
N HIS A 4 5.41 -4.94 2.64
CA HIS A 4 4.27 -4.31 3.34
C HIS A 4 4.63 -2.94 3.90
N VAL A 5 5.86 -2.50 3.69
CA VAL A 5 6.38 -1.24 4.21
C VAL A 5 6.83 -0.39 3.05
N THR A 6 6.40 0.87 3.07
CA THR A 6 6.76 1.88 2.09
C THR A 6 7.39 3.06 2.84
N PRO A 7 8.57 3.54 2.42
CA PRO A 7 9.19 4.72 3.01
C PRO A 7 8.39 5.97 2.66
N GLY A 8 7.86 6.65 3.68
CA GLY A 8 7.09 7.88 3.54
C GLY A 8 5.78 7.85 4.32
N ASN A 9 5.14 9.01 4.41
CA ASN A 9 3.83 9.15 5.04
C ASN A 9 2.78 9.44 3.95
N TYR A 10 2.02 8.42 3.57
CA TYR A 10 1.07 8.49 2.47
C TYR A 10 -0.34 8.28 2.99
N SER A 11 -1.21 9.29 2.84
CA SER A 11 -2.62 9.13 3.15
C SER A 11 -3.35 8.38 2.03
N LYS A 12 -4.53 7.83 2.34
CA LYS A 12 -5.38 7.15 1.33
C LYS A 12 -5.67 8.07 0.13
N ASP A 13 -5.92 9.37 0.36
CA ASP A 13 -6.18 10.32 -0.71
C ASP A 13 -4.93 10.70 -1.51
N PHE A 14 -3.77 10.71 -0.87
CA PHE A 14 -2.52 10.92 -1.58
C PHE A 14 -2.19 9.72 -2.48
N LEU A 15 -2.39 8.48 -1.99
CA LEU A 15 -2.17 7.26 -2.75
C LEU A 15 -2.99 7.21 -4.05
N LYS A 16 -4.19 7.79 -4.08
CA LYS A 16 -5.03 7.87 -5.29
C LYS A 16 -4.36 8.58 -6.47
N LYS A 17 -3.34 9.41 -6.23
CA LYS A 17 -2.62 10.16 -7.27
C LYS A 17 -1.53 9.34 -7.96
N PHE A 18 -1.22 8.14 -7.44
CA PHE A 18 -0.14 7.30 -7.91
C PHE A 18 -0.66 5.99 -8.49
N LYS A 19 0.06 5.47 -9.49
CA LYS A 19 -0.18 4.13 -10.05
C LYS A 19 0.80 3.08 -9.53
N LYS A 20 1.91 3.54 -8.94
CA LYS A 20 2.98 2.69 -8.39
C LYS A 20 3.46 3.28 -7.08
N LEU A 21 3.84 2.40 -6.16
CA LEU A 21 4.31 2.74 -4.83
C LEU A 21 5.60 1.98 -4.55
N GLY A 22 6.68 2.69 -4.19
CA GLY A 22 7.95 2.07 -3.80
C GLY A 22 7.84 1.37 -2.44
N GLN A 23 8.55 0.27 -2.27
CA GLN A 23 8.53 -0.53 -1.05
C GLN A 23 9.94 -0.63 -0.46
N ALA A 24 10.03 -1.05 0.81
CA ALA A 24 11.29 -1.16 1.56
C ALA A 24 12.23 -2.28 1.06
N ASN A 25 11.82 -3.03 0.04
CA ASN A 25 12.63 -4.01 -0.67
C ASN A 25 13.16 -3.49 -2.02
N ASP A 26 13.09 -2.17 -2.25
CA ASP A 26 13.50 -1.50 -3.49
C ASP A 26 12.68 -1.88 -4.74
N GLN A 27 11.54 -2.57 -4.55
CA GLN A 27 10.59 -2.89 -5.61
C GLN A 27 9.38 -1.93 -5.58
N ASN A 28 8.64 -1.88 -6.69
CA ASN A 28 7.40 -1.14 -6.78
C ASN A 28 6.20 -2.08 -6.74
N THR A 29 5.19 -1.71 -5.96
CA THR A 29 3.86 -2.33 -5.98
C THR A 29 2.87 -1.45 -6.73
N THR A 30 1.83 -2.07 -7.29
CA THR A 30 0.79 -1.35 -8.05
C THR A 30 -0.24 -0.76 -7.10
N VAL A 31 -0.64 0.48 -7.37
CA VAL A 31 -1.76 1.14 -6.70
C VAL A 31 -2.92 1.25 -7.69
N GLU A 32 -4.07 0.71 -7.32
CA GLU A 32 -5.30 0.80 -8.10
C GLU A 32 -6.37 1.54 -7.32
N VAL A 33 -7.12 2.41 -8.00
CA VAL A 33 -8.24 3.13 -7.42
C VAL A 33 -9.50 2.68 -8.13
N LYS A 34 -10.47 2.15 -7.37
CA LYS A 34 -11.79 1.72 -7.87
C LYS A 34 -12.86 2.46 -7.09
N GLY A 35 -13.33 3.58 -7.66
CA GLY A 35 -14.20 4.51 -6.93
C GLY A 35 -13.49 5.10 -5.72
N ASP A 36 -14.06 4.93 -4.53
CA ASP A 36 -13.48 5.38 -3.27
C ASP A 36 -12.50 4.38 -2.62
N ASP A 37 -12.40 3.18 -3.19
CA ASP A 37 -11.52 2.13 -2.70
C ASP A 37 -10.12 2.23 -3.33
N VAL A 38 -9.12 2.03 -2.48
CA VAL A 38 -7.71 2.02 -2.87
C VAL A 38 -7.16 0.63 -2.61
N PHE A 39 -6.51 0.07 -3.62
CA PHE A 39 -5.88 -1.24 -3.59
C PHE A 39 -4.38 -1.07 -3.76
N VAL A 40 -3.60 -1.79 -2.95
CA VAL A 40 -2.14 -1.80 -3.01
C VAL A 40 -1.70 -3.25 -3.17
N GLY A 41 -1.03 -3.58 -4.26
CA GLY A 41 -0.62 -4.95 -4.56
C GLY A 41 -1.79 -5.95 -4.62
N GLY A 42 -2.97 -5.49 -5.03
CA GLY A 42 -4.21 -6.29 -5.07
C GLY A 42 -4.97 -6.40 -3.75
N ALA A 43 -4.47 -5.86 -2.64
CA ALA A 43 -5.15 -5.84 -1.34
C ALA A 43 -5.87 -4.50 -1.11
N LYS A 44 -7.11 -4.54 -0.62
CA LYS A 44 -7.94 -3.34 -0.39
C LYS A 44 -7.61 -2.72 0.96
N ILE A 45 -7.42 -1.40 1.00
CA ILE A 45 -7.32 -0.64 2.26
C ILE A 45 -8.70 -0.50 2.89
N ILE A 46 -8.88 -1.09 4.08
CA ILE A 46 -10.14 -1.06 4.84
C ILE A 46 -10.14 -0.02 5.97
N ALA A 47 -8.97 0.32 6.51
CA ALA A 47 -8.82 1.35 7.53
C ALA A 47 -7.43 2.00 7.44
N SER A 48 -7.28 3.18 8.03
CA SER A 48 -6.00 3.88 8.14
C SER A 48 -5.88 4.45 9.55
N VAL A 49 -4.73 4.25 10.18
CA VAL A 49 -4.44 4.73 11.52
C VAL A 49 -3.17 5.57 11.46
N GLU A 50 -3.29 6.83 11.86
CA GLU A 50 -2.14 7.72 11.98
C GLU A 50 -1.31 7.33 13.21
N ALA A 51 0.00 7.24 13.03
CA ALA A 51 0.98 7.00 14.07
C ALA A 51 2.00 8.14 14.11
N GLY A 52 2.79 8.23 15.19
CA GLY A 52 3.74 9.33 15.37
C GLY A 52 4.81 9.46 14.26
N ASN A 53 5.08 8.37 13.53
CA ASN A 53 6.12 8.32 12.49
C ASN A 53 5.61 7.87 11.11
N GLY A 54 4.29 7.79 10.90
CA GLY A 54 3.73 7.33 9.63
C GLY A 54 2.25 6.98 9.73
N ILE A 55 1.76 6.22 8.75
CA ILE A 55 0.38 5.72 8.72
C ILE A 55 0.40 4.21 8.56
N VAL A 56 -0.42 3.53 9.35
CA VAL A 56 -0.69 2.10 9.18
C VAL A 56 -1.98 1.95 8.39
N HIS A 57 -1.88 1.43 7.18
CA HIS A 57 -3.03 1.01 6.39
C HIS A 57 -3.38 -0.44 6.69
N VAL A 58 -4.61 -0.68 7.13
CA VAL A 58 -5.13 -2.03 7.33
C VAL A 58 -5.67 -2.53 6.01
N VAL A 59 -5.28 -3.74 5.60
CA VAL A 59 -5.69 -4.36 4.35
C VAL A 59 -6.47 -5.65 4.59
N ASP A 60 -7.35 -6.00 3.64
CA ASP A 60 -8.20 -7.21 3.71
C ASP A 60 -7.48 -8.52 3.32
N LYS A 61 -6.33 -8.41 2.63
CA LYS A 61 -5.56 -9.54 2.12
C LYS A 61 -4.06 -9.34 2.28
N VAL A 62 -3.33 -10.45 2.33
CA VAL A 62 -1.87 -10.45 2.35
C VAL A 62 -1.34 -10.07 0.96
N ILE A 63 -0.52 -9.02 0.89
CA ILE A 63 0.26 -8.68 -0.30
C ILE A 63 1.38 -9.70 -0.45
N LEU A 64 1.30 -10.55 -1.47
CA LEU A 64 2.34 -11.52 -1.80
C LEU A 64 3.39 -10.89 -2.74
N PRO A 65 4.68 -11.27 -2.63
CA PRO A 65 5.68 -10.89 -3.60
C PRO A 65 5.27 -11.33 -5.01
N PRO A 66 5.65 -10.58 -6.07
CA PRO A 66 5.63 -11.14 -7.42
C PRO A 66 6.63 -12.30 -7.44
N SER A 67 6.13 -13.52 -7.64
CA SER A 67 6.80 -14.83 -7.59
C SER A 67 7.38 -15.29 -6.24
N GLU A 68 6.65 -16.16 -5.55
CA GLU A 68 7.20 -17.48 -5.17
C GLU A 68 6.42 -18.52 -5.98
N GLU A 69 6.97 -18.94 -7.11
CA GLU A 69 6.78 -20.32 -7.60
C GLU A 69 7.82 -21.21 -6.91
#